data_AF-A0A917QJ64-F1
#
_entry.id   AF-A0A917QJ64-F1
#
_cell.length_a   1.000
_cell.length_b   1.000
_cell.length_c   1.000
_cell.angle_alpha   90.00
_cell.angle_beta   90.00
_cell.angle_gamma   90.00
#
_symmetry.space_group_name_H-M   'P 1'
#
loop_
_entity.id
_entity.type
_entity.pdbx_description
1 polymer ?
#
loop_
_entity_poly.entity_id
_entity_poly.type
_entity_poly.pdbx_seq_one_letter_code
_entity_poly.pdbx_strand_id
1 'polypeptide(L)'
;MTTIRKAKANARRTTRKPIGAMSQVQTIKPRTNTAPADNHDESGLDNLNPQLTPGRDAKHFRRIIAARKQVAAAEDALRAAVQAARDAGDSWTVIGMALGTTRQAAFQRFGK
;
A
#
# COMPACT_ATOMS: atom_id res chain seq x y z
N MET A 1 -52.07 -25.29 -2.40
CA MET A 1 -51.06 -24.97 -3.44
C MET A 1 -51.43 -23.60 -4.01
N THR A 2 -51.00 -22.51 -3.37
CA THR A 2 -49.75 -21.75 -3.57
C THR A 2 -50.01 -20.51 -4.42
N THR A 3 -49.83 -19.36 -3.76
CA THR A 3 -50.05 -17.98 -4.19
C THR A 3 -49.05 -17.51 -5.25
N ILE A 4 -49.55 -16.80 -6.27
CA ILE A 4 -48.75 -16.10 -7.28
C ILE A 4 -48.24 -14.78 -6.68
N ARG A 5 -46.91 -14.66 -6.56
CA ARG A 5 -46.19 -13.43 -6.24
C ARG A 5 -45.96 -12.60 -7.51
N LYS A 6 -46.35 -11.32 -7.52
CA LYS A 6 -45.52 -10.20 -8.03
C LYS A 6 -46.26 -8.87 -7.85
N ALA A 7 -45.75 -8.00 -6.99
CA ALA A 7 -45.92 -6.56 -7.13
C ALA A 7 -44.62 -5.89 -6.69
N LYS A 8 -43.92 -5.37 -7.69
CA LYS A 8 -42.68 -4.61 -7.61
C LYS A 8 -43.07 -3.14 -7.72
N ALA A 9 -42.88 -2.35 -6.67
CA ALA A 9 -42.84 -0.89 -6.77
C ALA A 9 -42.28 -0.30 -5.48
N ASN A 10 -41.00 0.08 -5.47
CA ASN A 10 -40.55 1.15 -4.59
C ASN A 10 -39.27 1.78 -5.16
N ALA A 11 -39.43 2.81 -5.98
CA ALA A 11 -38.34 3.71 -6.35
C ALA A 11 -38.72 5.10 -5.85
N ARG A 12 -38.19 5.43 -4.68
CA ARG A 12 -38.33 6.75 -4.05
C ARG A 12 -37.72 7.81 -4.96
N ARG A 13 -38.60 8.68 -5.46
CA ARG A 13 -38.33 9.89 -6.23
C ARG A 13 -37.63 10.91 -5.32
N THR A 14 -36.30 10.99 -5.39
CA THR A 14 -35.53 12.04 -4.73
C THR A 14 -35.67 13.35 -5.49
N THR A 15 -35.89 14.40 -4.72
CA THR A 15 -36.19 15.78 -5.13
C THR A 15 -34.98 16.44 -5.80
N ARG A 16 -35.18 16.92 -7.04
CA ARG A 16 -34.24 17.80 -7.76
C ARG A 16 -34.26 19.20 -7.14
N LYS A 17 -33.10 19.66 -6.67
CA LYS A 17 -32.83 21.04 -6.22
C LYS A 17 -32.69 21.96 -7.44
N PRO A 18 -33.25 23.19 -7.46
CA PRO A 18 -33.20 24.06 -8.63
C PRO A 18 -31.83 24.71 -8.84
N ILE A 19 -31.55 24.92 -10.12
CA ILE A 19 -30.37 25.52 -10.74
C ILE A 19 -30.46 27.05 -10.61
N GLY A 20 -29.35 27.69 -10.20
CA GLY A 20 -29.13 29.12 -10.43
C GLY A 20 -28.62 29.88 -9.21
N ALA A 21 -27.31 30.19 -9.19
CA ALA A 21 -26.80 31.56 -9.12
C ALA A 21 -25.27 31.58 -8.90
N MET A 22 -24.62 32.53 -9.57
CA MET A 22 -23.29 33.11 -9.29
C MET A 22 -22.05 32.43 -9.92
N SER A 23 -21.89 32.69 -11.22
CA SER A 23 -20.58 32.67 -11.89
C SER A 23 -19.81 33.94 -11.50
N GLN A 24 -18.87 33.82 -10.57
CA GLN A 24 -17.85 34.84 -10.33
C GLN A 24 -16.69 34.56 -11.28
N VAL A 25 -16.50 35.43 -12.26
CA VAL A 25 -15.31 35.48 -13.10
C VAL A 25 -14.13 35.85 -12.21
N GLN A 26 -13.39 34.84 -11.74
CA GLN A 26 -12.17 35.07 -10.98
C GLN A 26 -11.01 35.19 -11.98
N THR A 27 -10.50 36.40 -12.10
CA THR A 27 -9.31 36.79 -12.88
C THR A 27 -8.20 35.75 -12.76
N ILE A 28 -7.93 35.05 -13.86
CA ILE A 28 -6.79 34.14 -13.99
C ILE A 28 -5.54 35.01 -14.14
N LYS A 29 -4.81 35.24 -13.05
CA LYS A 29 -3.43 35.74 -13.14
C LYS A 29 -2.57 34.66 -13.81
N PRO A 30 -1.66 34.99 -14.72
CA PRO A 30 -0.77 34.01 -15.32
C PRO A 30 0.05 33.33 -14.20
N ARG A 31 -0.07 32.00 -14.10
CA ARG A 31 0.81 31.17 -13.30
C ARG A 31 2.20 31.28 -13.92
N THR A 32 3.06 32.13 -13.39
CA THR A 32 4.49 32.09 -13.74
C THR A 32 5.07 30.84 -13.09
N ASN A 33 5.24 29.84 -13.94
CA ASN A 33 5.94 28.60 -13.66
C ASN A 33 7.42 28.91 -13.40
N THR A 34 7.94 28.59 -12.21
CA THR A 34 9.28 28.04 -11.96
C THR A 34 9.33 27.64 -10.48
N ALA A 35 8.83 26.45 -10.16
CA ALA A 35 9.35 25.76 -8.98
C ALA A 35 10.79 25.33 -9.34
N PRO A 36 11.81 25.60 -8.52
CA PRO A 36 13.09 24.92 -8.72
C PRO A 36 12.80 23.42 -8.63
N ALA A 37 13.32 22.65 -9.57
CA ALA A 37 13.37 21.19 -9.43
C ALA A 37 14.13 20.91 -8.14
N ASP A 38 13.39 20.66 -7.06
CA ASP A 38 13.94 20.21 -5.81
C ASP A 38 14.38 18.77 -6.05
N ASN A 39 15.67 18.61 -6.35
CA ASN A 39 16.33 17.34 -6.13
C ASN A 39 16.36 17.11 -4.62
N HIS A 40 15.20 16.84 -4.02
CA HIS A 40 15.10 16.32 -2.67
C HIS A 40 15.68 14.92 -2.72
N ASP A 41 16.80 14.71 -2.03
CA ASP A 41 17.29 13.37 -1.82
C ASP A 41 16.14 12.57 -1.18
N GLU A 42 15.77 11.43 -1.78
CA GLU A 42 14.67 10.51 -1.37
C GLU A 42 14.67 10.14 0.12
N SER A 43 15.76 10.45 0.82
CA SER A 43 15.92 10.35 2.26
C SER A 43 15.05 11.31 3.08
N GLY A 44 14.58 12.43 2.50
CA GLY A 44 13.79 13.46 3.20
C GLY A 44 14.56 14.23 4.29
N LEU A 45 15.89 14.06 4.34
CA LEU A 45 16.76 14.64 5.36
C LEU A 45 16.96 16.15 5.18
N ASP A 46 16.80 16.69 3.97
CA ASP A 46 16.98 18.11 3.65
C ASP A 46 16.01 19.02 4.42
N ASN A 47 14.87 18.48 4.87
CA ASN A 47 13.86 19.21 5.62
C ASN A 47 14.00 19.07 7.15
N LEU A 48 15.00 18.31 7.62
CA LEU A 48 15.24 18.14 9.06
C LEU A 48 16.09 19.28 9.61
N ASN A 49 15.53 20.04 10.55
CA ASN A 49 16.29 21.03 11.31
C ASN A 49 17.01 20.35 12.48
N PRO A 50 18.36 20.31 12.52
CA PRO A 50 19.13 19.64 13.57
C PRO A 50 18.99 20.30 14.95
N GLN A 51 18.61 21.59 15.01
CA GLN A 51 18.36 22.29 16.28
C GLN A 51 17.02 21.90 16.91
N LEU A 52 16.07 21.44 16.09
CA LEU A 52 14.76 20.96 16.53
C LEU A 52 14.70 19.44 16.61
N THR A 53 15.69 18.75 16.03
CA THR A 53 15.82 17.29 16.02
C THR A 53 17.17 16.87 16.61
N PRO A 54 17.41 17.14 17.91
CA PRO A 54 18.65 16.70 18.55
C PRO A 54 18.76 15.18 18.41
N GLY A 55 19.88 14.72 17.82
CA GLY A 55 20.14 13.32 17.53
C GLY A 55 20.13 12.48 18.80
N ARG A 56 18.97 11.95 19.17
CA ARG A 56 18.82 11.13 20.37
C ARG A 56 19.40 9.75 20.07
N ASP A 57 20.46 9.44 20.81
CA ASP A 57 21.12 8.15 20.98
C ASP A 57 21.06 7.21 19.75
N ALA A 58 22.08 7.33 18.89
CA ALA A 58 22.22 6.55 17.65
C ALA A 58 22.15 5.03 17.84
N LYS A 59 22.28 4.54 19.09
CA LYS A 59 22.11 3.13 19.46
C LYS A 59 20.75 2.57 19.06
N HIS A 60 19.65 3.30 19.27
CA HIS A 60 18.31 2.80 18.92
C HIS A 60 18.15 2.69 17.40
N PHE A 61 18.57 3.71 16.66
CA PHE A 61 18.54 3.68 15.19
C PHE A 61 19.42 2.57 14.61
N ARG A 62 20.63 2.36 15.13
CA ARG A 62 21.49 1.24 14.72
C ARG A 62 20.82 -0.12 14.95
N ARG A 63 20.11 -0.29 16.08
CA ARG A 63 19.34 -1.52 16.36
C ARG A 63 18.20 -1.71 15.37
N ILE A 64 17.47 -0.66 15.01
CA ILE A 64 16.41 -0.73 14.00
C ILE A 64 16.99 -1.11 12.63
N ILE A 65 18.09 -0.49 12.21
CA ILE A 65 18.76 -0.81 10.94
C ILE A 65 19.23 -2.27 10.94
N ALA A 66 19.83 -2.73 12.03
CA ALA A 66 20.28 -4.12 12.18
C ALA A 66 19.10 -5.11 12.11
N ALA A 67 18.00 -4.84 12.83
CA ALA A 67 16.80 -5.67 12.80
C ALA A 67 16.18 -5.72 11.39
N ARG A 68 16.10 -4.58 10.70
CA ARG A 68 15.62 -4.54 9.30
C ARG A 68 16.48 -5.39 8.37
N LYS A 69 17.81 -5.32 8.52
CA LYS A 69 18.73 -6.16 7.73
C LYS A 69 18.52 -7.65 8.03
N GLN A 70 18.30 -8.01 9.28
CA GLN A 70 17.99 -9.40 9.66
C GLN A 70 16.67 -9.88 9.06
N VAL A 71 15.63 -9.03 9.05
CA VAL A 71 14.36 -9.36 8.38
C VAL A 71 14.56 -9.59 6.90
N ALA A 72 15.28 -8.69 6.20
CA ALA A 72 15.56 -8.85 4.78
C ALA A 72 16.32 -10.16 4.49
N ALA A 73 17.37 -10.44 5.26
CA ALA A 73 18.14 -11.67 5.12
C ALA A 73 17.29 -12.93 5.39
N ALA A 74 16.41 -12.89 6.39
CA ALA A 74 15.49 -13.99 6.70
C ALA A 74 14.45 -14.19 5.59
N GLU A 75 13.94 -13.12 4.97
CA GLU A 75 13.05 -13.22 3.82
C GLU A 75 13.74 -13.85 2.60
N ASP A 76 14.98 -13.48 2.33
CA ASP A 76 15.76 -14.05 1.23
C ASP A 76 16.06 -15.52 1.45
N ALA A 77 16.45 -15.89 2.67
CA ALA A 77 16.63 -17.29 3.07
C ALA A 77 15.32 -18.09 2.93
N LEU A 78 14.18 -17.50 3.31
CA LEU A 78 12.87 -18.13 3.14
C LEU A 78 12.52 -18.36 1.66
N ARG A 79 12.76 -17.36 0.79
CA ARG A 79 12.56 -17.51 -0.67
C ARG A 79 13.43 -18.62 -1.24
N ALA A 80 14.70 -18.68 -0.86
CA ALA A 80 15.62 -19.72 -1.30
C ALA A 80 15.15 -21.12 -0.84
N ALA A 81 14.70 -21.26 0.41
CA ALA A 81 14.18 -22.52 0.92
C ALA A 81 12.90 -22.97 0.17
N VAL A 82 11.98 -22.04 -0.10
CA VAL A 82 10.78 -22.32 -0.90
C VAL A 82 11.15 -22.76 -2.32
N GLN A 83 12.11 -22.09 -2.95
CA GLN A 83 12.58 -22.47 -4.28
C GLN A 83 13.20 -23.87 -4.27
N ALA A 84 14.07 -24.17 -3.30
CA ALA A 84 14.67 -25.50 -3.17
C ALA A 84 13.62 -26.61 -3.00
N ALA A 85 12.56 -26.37 -2.22
CA ALA A 85 11.43 -27.30 -2.09
C ALA A 85 10.70 -27.49 -3.43
N ARG A 86 10.47 -26.40 -4.19
CA ARG A 86 9.86 -26.48 -5.52
C ARG A 86 10.73 -27.26 -6.51
N ASP A 87 12.04 -27.06 -6.48
CA ASP A 87 13.01 -27.76 -7.32
C ASP A 87 13.09 -29.26 -6.96
N ALA A 88 12.92 -29.60 -5.68
CA ALA A 88 12.78 -30.98 -5.21
C ALA A 88 11.44 -31.63 -5.61
N GLY A 89 10.49 -30.86 -6.17
CA GLY A 89 9.20 -31.34 -6.63
C GLY A 89 8.06 -31.21 -5.61
N ASP A 90 8.29 -30.57 -4.46
CA ASP A 90 7.24 -30.40 -3.45
C ASP A 90 6.08 -29.57 -3.97
N SER A 91 4.86 -30.03 -3.68
CA SER A 91 3.65 -29.32 -4.10
C SER A 91 3.44 -28.03 -3.29
N TRP A 92 2.79 -27.04 -3.90
CA TRP A 92 2.38 -25.81 -3.21
C TRP A 92 1.49 -26.04 -1.98
N THR A 93 0.79 -27.18 -1.90
CA THR A 93 0.00 -27.55 -0.72
C THR A 93 0.92 -27.83 0.47
N VAL A 94 1.96 -28.65 0.27
CA VAL A 94 2.92 -29.02 1.32
C VAL A 94 3.71 -27.79 1.78
N ILE A 95 4.17 -26.98 0.83
CA ILE A 95 4.88 -25.74 1.12
C ILE A 95 3.99 -24.76 1.89
N GLY A 96 2.72 -24.61 1.51
CA GLY A 96 1.76 -23.78 2.23
C GLY A 96 1.58 -24.21 3.70
N MET A 97 1.46 -25.52 3.94
CA MET A 97 1.38 -26.07 5.30
C MET A 97 2.63 -25.76 6.11
N ALA A 98 3.83 -25.93 5.54
CA ALA A 98 5.10 -25.61 6.21
C ALA A 98 5.21 -24.11 6.54
N LEU A 99 4.69 -23.25 5.68
CA LEU A 99 4.64 -21.80 5.87
C LEU A 99 3.51 -21.35 6.84
N GLY A 100 2.63 -22.25 7.29
CA GLY A 100 1.46 -21.91 8.09
C GLY A 100 0.42 -21.08 7.33
N THR A 101 0.29 -21.28 6.02
CA THR A 101 -0.64 -20.55 5.15
C THR A 101 -1.36 -21.46 4.17
N THR A 102 -2.26 -20.90 3.36
CA THR A 102 -2.98 -21.67 2.33
C THR A 102 -2.10 -21.88 1.10
N ARG A 103 -2.37 -22.95 0.33
CA ARG A 103 -1.72 -23.21 -0.98
C ARG A 103 -1.74 -21.97 -1.89
N GLN A 104 -2.91 -21.32 -2.00
CA GLN A 104 -3.09 -20.17 -2.89
C GLN A 104 -2.27 -18.96 -2.43
N ALA A 105 -2.21 -18.70 -1.12
CA ALA A 105 -1.39 -17.63 -0.57
C ALA A 105 0.11 -17.90 -0.77
N ALA A 106 0.56 -19.13 -0.59
CA ALA A 106 1.93 -19.53 -0.87
C ALA A 106 2.29 -19.34 -2.35
N PHE A 107 1.46 -19.83 -3.27
CA PHE A 107 1.67 -19.66 -4.71
C PHE A 107 1.67 -18.19 -5.13
N GLN A 108 0.75 -17.37 -4.62
CA GLN A 108 0.71 -15.94 -4.93
C GLN A 108 1.98 -15.21 -4.47
N ARG A 109 2.52 -15.60 -3.31
CA ARG A 109 3.69 -14.93 -2.72
C ARG A 109 5.02 -15.37 -3.35
N PHE A 110 5.16 -16.66 -3.67
CA PHE A 110 6.43 -17.26 -4.06
C PHE A 110 6.43 -17.91 -5.46
N GLY A 111 5.29 -17.94 -6.17
CA GLY A 111 5.17 -18.59 -7.47
C GLY A 111 5.50 -17.71 -8.67
N LYS A 112 6.09 -16.53 -8.45
CA LYS A 112 6.53 -15.58 -9.48
C LYS A 112 8.04 -15.49 -9.54
#